data_AF-A0A117LLM8-F1
#
_entry.id   AF-A0A117LLM8-F1
#
_cell.length_a   1.000
_cell.length_b   1.000
_cell.length_c   1.000
_cell.angle_alpha   90.00
_cell.angle_beta   90.00
_cell.angle_gamma   90.00
#
_symmetry.space_group_name_H-M   'P 1'
#
loop_
_entity.id
_entity.type
_entity.pdbx_description
1 polymer ?
#
loop_
_entity_poly.entity_id
_entity_poly.type
_entity_poly.pdbx_seq_one_letter_code
_entity_poly.pdbx_strand_id
1 'polypeptide(L)'
;LYRKDPGVFAASFLRLQPETTGPLWAFWCARFEADGIHAAGEKETHKKEKSISLPILILLILTAGTLVKLPDLTGISETYFYPRFPGFALFPLLSVYLMIRNGFLKTVWISVSILFLISGVYAALLPVYTALLGFAGMILTGITAGLFSLVDELLFESLMPWIAPYGAALCLIGGAHLVFLREKSTTPMAPVIARIFTPLFLFTLLAYLGIVLFKGINPFIDRNTLMVFNAMLLLILAMTVFSIRERNLFKNEKIQDILLTTLLALGLLLDLIALSAILFRLGSYGLSPNRIAILGLNLLIAGHAAGLLNDIIGKIQGKKGLHHLRSRTGRYLTVYAGWAAFMVFIYPLLFRFQ
;
A
#
# COMPACT_ATOMS: atom_id res chain seq x y z
N LEU A 1 56.14 27.07 -31.42
CA LEU A 1 55.33 26.84 -32.65
C LEU A 1 53.83 26.75 -32.37
N TYR A 2 53.39 25.87 -31.48
CA TYR A 2 51.95 25.60 -31.22
C TYR A 2 51.04 26.83 -31.08
N ARG A 3 51.43 27.87 -30.31
CA ARG A 3 50.59 29.07 -30.10
C ARG A 3 50.44 29.98 -31.32
N LYS A 4 51.32 29.85 -32.32
CA LYS A 4 51.33 30.71 -33.51
C LYS A 4 50.69 30.01 -34.71
N ASP A 5 50.94 28.71 -34.85
CA ASP A 5 50.37 27.88 -35.91
C ASP A 5 50.22 26.43 -35.39
N PRO A 6 49.04 26.08 -34.84
CA PRO A 6 48.80 24.77 -34.23
C PRO A 6 48.77 23.64 -35.26
N GLY A 7 48.34 23.92 -36.50
CA GLY A 7 48.27 22.91 -37.58
C GLY A 7 49.65 22.47 -38.05
N VAL A 8 50.56 23.43 -38.26
CA VAL A 8 51.95 23.14 -38.64
C VAL A 8 52.70 22.44 -37.50
N PHE A 9 52.43 22.81 -36.25
CA PHE A 9 52.99 22.11 -35.09
C PHE A 9 52.54 20.65 -35.04
N ALA A 10 51.24 20.38 -35.18
CA ALA A 10 50.71 19.01 -35.17
C ALA A 10 51.27 18.15 -36.30
N ALA A 11 51.32 18.69 -37.53
CA ALA A 11 51.90 18.00 -38.68
C ALA A 11 53.41 17.69 -38.52
N SER A 12 54.16 18.60 -37.88
CA SER A 12 55.59 18.41 -37.61
C SER A 12 55.82 17.44 -36.45
N PHE A 13 54.98 17.52 -35.41
CA PHE A 13 55.05 16.65 -34.25
C PHE A 13 54.77 15.19 -34.62
N LEU A 14 53.72 14.92 -35.42
CA LEU A 14 53.35 13.58 -35.86
C LEU A 14 54.34 12.95 -36.85
N ARG A 15 55.24 13.75 -37.45
CA ARG A 15 56.34 13.26 -38.31
C ARG A 15 57.57 12.83 -37.52
N LEU A 16 57.72 13.25 -36.27
CA LEU A 16 58.78 12.77 -35.41
C LEU A 16 58.46 11.30 -35.08
N GLN A 17 59.36 10.38 -35.44
CA GLN A 17 59.32 9.02 -34.91
C GLN A 17 60.28 8.97 -33.72
N PRO A 18 59.81 9.20 -32.47
CA PRO A 18 60.68 9.16 -31.31
C PRO A 18 61.12 7.72 -31.00
N GLU A 19 62.38 7.54 -30.60
CA GLU A 19 62.92 6.24 -30.16
C GLU A 19 62.28 5.75 -28.84
N THR A 20 61.66 6.65 -28.06
CA THR A 20 60.91 6.31 -26.84
C THR A 20 59.59 7.08 -26.76
N THR A 21 58.47 6.37 -26.61
CA THR A 21 57.14 6.97 -26.44
C THR A 21 56.84 7.20 -24.96
N GLY A 22 57.05 8.43 -24.49
CA GLY A 22 56.71 8.84 -23.11
C GLY A 22 55.24 9.25 -22.92
N PRO A 23 54.79 9.48 -21.68
CA PRO A 23 53.40 9.92 -21.38
C PRO A 23 53.02 11.23 -22.06
N LEU A 24 53.99 12.13 -22.25
CA LEU A 24 53.80 13.41 -22.93
C LEU A 24 53.50 13.23 -24.43
N TRP A 25 54.14 12.24 -25.06
CA TRP A 25 53.90 11.88 -26.45
C TRP A 25 52.46 11.35 -26.63
N ALA A 26 52.07 10.40 -25.77
CA ALA A 26 50.72 9.86 -25.76
C ALA A 26 49.64 10.94 -25.52
N PHE A 27 49.90 11.89 -24.61
CA PHE A 27 49.01 13.02 -24.37
C PHE A 27 48.80 13.88 -25.62
N TRP A 28 49.87 14.22 -26.33
CA TRP A 28 49.77 15.02 -27.55
C TRP A 28 49.11 14.25 -28.69
N CYS A 29 49.39 12.96 -28.87
CA CYS A 29 48.69 12.12 -29.84
C CYS A 29 47.18 12.08 -29.57
N ALA A 30 46.76 11.82 -28.33
CA ALA A 30 45.33 11.81 -27.96
C ALA A 30 44.66 13.19 -28.15
N ARG A 31 45.40 14.27 -27.88
CA ARG A 31 44.93 15.65 -28.11
C ARG A 31 44.70 15.93 -29.60
N PHE A 32 45.64 15.56 -30.45
CA PHE A 32 45.52 15.75 -31.91
C PHE A 32 44.42 14.86 -32.51
N GLU A 33 44.25 13.65 -32.00
CA GLU A 33 43.14 12.76 -32.38
C GLU A 33 41.78 13.39 -32.01
N ALA A 34 41.65 14.01 -30.85
CA ALA A 34 40.44 14.74 -30.45
C ALA A 34 40.16 15.98 -31.31
N ASP A 35 41.20 16.64 -31.82
CA ASP A 35 41.10 17.80 -32.71
C ASP A 35 40.97 17.39 -34.21
N GLY A 36 40.95 16.08 -34.52
CA GLY A 36 40.80 15.55 -35.87
C GLY A 36 42.04 15.71 -36.77
N ILE A 37 43.22 15.94 -36.20
CA ILE A 37 44.48 16.15 -36.93
C ILE A 37 45.27 14.83 -36.96
N HIS A 38 45.31 14.18 -38.12
CA HIS A 38 46.00 12.90 -38.32
C HIS A 38 47.36 13.07 -39.02
N ALA A 39 48.28 12.13 -38.79
CA ALA A 39 49.56 12.08 -39.48
C ALA A 39 49.32 11.88 -40.98
N ALA A 40 50.11 12.54 -41.83
CA ALA A 40 50.02 12.39 -43.29
C ALA A 40 50.32 10.94 -43.70
N GLY A 41 49.28 10.11 -43.83
CA GLY A 41 49.37 8.70 -44.20
C GLY A 41 48.40 7.75 -43.48
N GLU A 42 47.84 8.13 -42.32
CA GLU A 42 46.81 7.33 -41.65
C GLU A 42 45.44 7.63 -42.25
N LYS A 43 44.89 6.67 -43.00
CA LYS A 43 43.50 6.70 -43.43
C LYS A 43 42.62 6.76 -42.18
N GLU A 44 41.68 7.70 -42.14
CA GLU A 44 40.61 7.76 -41.14
C GLU A 44 40.01 6.36 -40.94
N THR A 45 40.39 5.66 -39.88
CA THR A 45 39.54 4.60 -39.35
C THR A 45 38.50 5.29 -38.49
N HIS A 46 37.59 6.06 -39.12
CA HIS A 46 36.32 6.36 -38.51
C HIS A 46 35.74 5.03 -38.08
N LYS A 47 35.67 4.81 -36.76
CA LYS A 47 35.06 3.64 -36.16
C LYS A 47 33.63 3.62 -36.70
N LYS A 48 33.41 2.84 -37.76
CA LYS A 48 32.23 2.90 -38.65
C LYS A 48 30.99 2.91 -37.76
N GLU A 49 30.37 4.07 -37.57
CA GLU A 49 29.14 4.18 -36.81
C GLU A 49 28.17 3.18 -37.43
N LYS A 50 27.66 2.24 -36.63
CA LYS A 50 26.66 1.30 -37.12
C LYS A 50 25.43 2.12 -37.48
N SER A 51 25.24 2.39 -38.77
CA SER A 51 24.05 3.07 -39.26
C SER A 51 22.86 2.14 -39.09
N ILE A 52 21.83 2.64 -38.42
CA ILE A 52 20.59 1.90 -38.20
C ILE A 52 19.80 1.94 -39.51
N SER A 53 19.38 0.78 -40.00
CA SER A 53 18.55 0.72 -41.21
C SER A 53 17.20 1.39 -40.98
N LEU A 54 16.72 2.15 -41.98
CA LEU A 54 15.44 2.84 -41.94
C LEU A 54 14.25 1.95 -41.51
N PRO A 55 14.13 0.68 -41.96
CA PRO A 55 13.04 -0.20 -41.54
C PRO A 55 13.03 -0.51 -40.04
N ILE A 56 14.21 -0.70 -39.43
CA ILE A 56 14.34 -0.96 -37.98
C ILE A 56 13.92 0.27 -37.19
N LEU A 57 14.31 1.46 -37.64
CA LEU A 57 13.91 2.71 -37.00
C LEU A 57 12.39 2.89 -37.06
N ILE A 58 11.77 2.66 -38.22
CA ILE A 58 10.32 2.70 -38.40
C ILE A 58 9.63 1.70 -37.47
N LEU A 59 10.13 0.46 -37.42
CA LEU A 59 9.59 -0.57 -36.53
C LEU A 59 9.62 -0.13 -35.06
N LEU A 60 10.76 0.41 -34.59
CA LEU A 60 10.91 0.91 -33.21
C LEU A 60 9.90 2.01 -32.89
N ILE A 61 9.71 2.96 -33.81
CA ILE A 61 8.75 4.07 -33.65
C ILE A 61 7.31 3.54 -33.60
N LEU A 62 6.94 2.61 -34.48
CA LEU A 62 5.61 1.99 -34.49
C LEU A 62 5.35 1.20 -33.19
N THR A 63 6.35 0.44 -32.72
CA THR A 63 6.24 -0.25 -31.42
C THR A 63 6.12 0.73 -30.25
N ALA A 64 6.81 1.88 -30.29
CA ALA A 64 6.67 2.90 -29.25
C ALA A 64 5.26 3.49 -29.23
N GLY A 65 4.76 3.88 -30.40
CA GLY A 65 3.42 4.46 -30.54
C GLY A 65 2.31 3.50 -30.09
N THR A 66 2.42 2.21 -30.45
CA THR A 66 1.47 1.17 -30.02
C THR A 66 1.53 0.92 -28.51
N LEU A 67 2.71 0.93 -27.89
CA LEU A 67 2.86 0.81 -26.44
C LEU A 67 2.30 2.03 -25.68
N VAL A 68 2.40 3.25 -26.22
CA VAL A 68 1.76 4.43 -25.64
C VAL A 68 0.24 4.32 -25.71
N LYS A 69 -0.30 3.79 -26.82
CA LYS A 69 -1.75 3.62 -27.08
C LYS A 69 -2.38 2.37 -26.47
N LEU A 70 -1.61 1.62 -25.68
CA LEU A 70 -2.06 0.40 -25.02
C LEU A 70 -3.33 0.59 -24.15
N PRO A 71 -3.52 1.72 -23.41
CA PRO A 71 -4.77 1.99 -22.68
C PRO A 71 -6.00 1.97 -23.58
N ASP A 72 -5.94 2.68 -24.71
CA ASP A 72 -7.02 2.79 -25.69
C ASP A 72 -7.33 1.44 -26.34
N LEU A 73 -6.30 0.62 -26.58
CA LEU A 73 -6.41 -0.71 -27.19
C LEU A 73 -6.99 -1.78 -26.25
N THR A 74 -6.76 -1.64 -24.94
CA THR A 74 -7.11 -2.65 -23.93
C THR A 74 -8.26 -2.25 -23.02
N GLY A 75 -8.70 -0.98 -23.09
CA GLY A 75 -9.73 -0.42 -22.20
C GLY A 75 -9.26 -0.13 -20.78
N ILE A 76 -7.94 -0.15 -20.53
CA ILE A 76 -7.36 0.24 -19.22
C ILE A 76 -7.50 1.76 -19.07
N SER A 77 -7.90 2.25 -17.88
CA SER A 77 -8.04 3.70 -17.69
C SER A 77 -6.71 4.44 -17.86
N GLU A 78 -6.72 5.54 -18.59
CA GLU A 78 -5.53 6.37 -18.85
C GLU A 78 -4.90 6.90 -17.55
N THR A 79 -5.76 7.29 -16.60
CA THR A 79 -5.37 7.70 -15.25
C THR A 79 -4.71 6.57 -14.46
N TYR A 80 -4.95 5.31 -14.85
CA TYR A 80 -4.29 4.16 -14.28
C TYR A 80 -2.93 3.89 -14.95
N PHE A 81 -2.86 3.94 -16.27
CA PHE A 81 -1.70 3.48 -17.02
C PHE A 81 -0.53 4.48 -17.04
N TYR A 82 -0.79 5.74 -17.40
CA TYR A 82 0.29 6.71 -17.65
C TYR A 82 1.12 7.07 -16.41
N PRO A 83 0.56 7.26 -15.21
CA PRO A 83 1.35 7.52 -14.01
C PRO A 83 2.22 6.33 -13.58
N ARG A 84 1.86 5.11 -13.98
CA ARG A 84 2.50 3.87 -13.54
C ARG A 84 3.57 3.37 -14.51
N PHE A 85 3.37 3.59 -15.82
CA PHE A 85 4.25 3.09 -16.87
C PHE A 85 4.85 4.20 -17.76
N PRO A 86 5.14 5.43 -17.27
CA PRO A 86 5.52 6.53 -18.15
C PRO A 86 6.80 6.24 -18.94
N GLY A 87 7.70 5.47 -18.33
CA GLY A 87 8.97 5.07 -18.95
C GLY A 87 8.92 3.80 -19.80
N PHE A 88 7.88 2.96 -19.66
CA PHE A 88 7.84 1.64 -20.28
C PHE A 88 7.54 1.67 -21.76
N ALA A 89 6.86 2.71 -22.25
CA ALA A 89 6.56 2.84 -23.66
C ALA A 89 7.77 3.32 -24.48
N LEU A 90 8.72 4.02 -23.87
CA LEU A 90 9.80 4.71 -24.59
C LEU A 90 11.19 4.20 -24.22
N PHE A 91 11.51 4.03 -22.93
CA PHE A 91 12.88 3.70 -22.53
C PHE A 91 13.35 2.30 -22.95
N PRO A 92 12.53 1.22 -22.97
CA PRO A 92 12.97 -0.06 -23.51
C PRO A 92 13.37 0.03 -25.00
N LEU A 93 12.59 0.76 -25.79
CA LEU A 93 12.84 0.93 -27.23
C LEU A 93 14.02 1.86 -27.49
N LEU A 94 14.18 2.92 -26.69
CA LEU A 94 15.37 3.77 -26.72
C LEU A 94 16.63 2.99 -26.34
N SER A 95 16.54 2.09 -25.36
CA SER A 95 17.65 1.22 -24.97
C SER A 95 18.04 0.27 -26.10
N VAL A 96 17.06 -0.32 -26.79
CA VAL A 96 17.29 -1.15 -28.00
C VAL A 96 17.96 -0.32 -29.10
N TYR A 97 17.47 0.90 -29.36
CA TYR A 97 18.07 1.81 -30.34
C TYR A 97 19.54 2.12 -30.03
N LEU A 98 19.85 2.51 -28.79
CA LEU A 98 21.21 2.83 -28.36
C LEU A 98 22.13 1.62 -28.43
N MET A 99 21.63 0.42 -28.16
CA MET A 99 22.40 -0.82 -28.29
C MET A 99 22.73 -1.18 -29.74
N ILE A 100 21.80 -0.95 -30.67
CA ILE A 100 22.06 -1.19 -32.10
C ILE A 100 23.13 -0.20 -32.58
N ARG A 101 23.04 1.07 -32.16
CA ARG A 101 23.99 2.14 -32.54
C ARG A 101 25.38 1.95 -31.94
N ASN A 102 25.46 1.68 -30.63
CA ASN A 102 26.71 1.66 -29.89
C ASN A 102 27.35 0.26 -29.81
N GLY A 103 26.64 -0.78 -30.26
CA GLY A 103 27.10 -2.18 -30.24
C GLY A 103 26.43 -3.01 -29.16
N PHE A 104 26.16 -4.28 -29.48
CA PHE A 104 25.44 -5.20 -28.61
C PHE A 104 26.38 -5.84 -27.59
N LEU A 105 26.26 -5.43 -26.33
CA LEU A 105 26.92 -6.08 -25.19
C LEU A 105 25.90 -6.93 -24.44
N LYS A 106 26.05 -8.27 -24.47
CA LYS A 106 25.12 -9.21 -23.80
C LYS A 106 24.89 -8.87 -22.32
N THR A 107 25.95 -8.49 -21.59
CA THR A 107 25.85 -8.13 -20.16
C THR A 107 24.96 -6.91 -19.92
N VAL A 108 25.11 -5.87 -20.77
CA VAL A 108 24.29 -4.65 -20.68
C VAL A 108 22.85 -4.95 -21.10
N TRP A 109 22.64 -5.81 -22.10
CA TRP A 109 21.31 -6.21 -22.53
C TRP A 109 20.55 -6.99 -21.45
N ILE A 110 21.22 -7.93 -20.79
CA ILE A 110 20.65 -8.68 -19.67
C ILE A 110 20.32 -7.74 -18.50
N SER A 111 21.24 -6.84 -18.11
CA SER A 111 21.01 -5.93 -16.98
C SER A 111 19.86 -4.97 -17.24
N VAL A 112 19.79 -4.37 -18.44
CA VAL A 112 18.71 -3.46 -18.86
C VAL A 112 17.37 -4.21 -18.91
N SER A 113 17.34 -5.42 -19.47
CA SER A 113 16.12 -6.23 -19.55
C SER A 113 15.61 -6.63 -18.16
N ILE A 114 16.49 -7.00 -17.24
CA ILE A 114 16.14 -7.30 -15.84
C ILE A 114 15.61 -6.05 -15.14
N LEU A 115 16.25 -4.88 -15.30
CA LEU A 115 15.79 -3.62 -14.72
C LEU A 115 14.38 -3.23 -15.18
N PHE A 116 14.09 -3.35 -16.48
CA PHE A 116 12.74 -3.12 -17.00
C PHE A 116 11.76 -4.20 -16.52
N LEU A 117 12.15 -5.47 -16.46
CA LEU A 117 11.23 -6.51 -15.97
C LEU A 117 10.86 -6.28 -14.50
N ILE A 118 11.85 -5.95 -13.65
CA ILE A 118 11.64 -5.58 -12.24
C ILE A 118 10.75 -4.34 -12.12
N SER A 119 11.06 -3.28 -12.88
CA SER A 119 10.29 -2.03 -12.82
C SER A 119 8.85 -2.19 -13.32
N GLY A 120 8.60 -3.07 -14.30
CA GLY A 120 7.28 -3.33 -14.86
C GLY A 120 6.42 -4.14 -13.90
N VAL A 121 7.02 -5.17 -13.30
CA VAL A 121 6.39 -5.95 -12.22
C VAL A 121 6.11 -5.06 -11.00
N TYR A 122 7.04 -4.17 -10.64
CA TYR A 122 6.88 -3.22 -9.55
C TYR A 122 5.73 -2.25 -9.82
N ALA A 123 5.66 -1.63 -11.00
CA ALA A 123 4.59 -0.72 -11.39
C ALA A 123 3.20 -1.39 -11.45
N ALA A 124 3.15 -2.68 -11.79
CA ALA A 124 1.91 -3.45 -11.82
C ALA A 124 1.41 -3.89 -10.43
N LEU A 125 2.31 -4.23 -9.50
CA LEU A 125 1.96 -4.80 -8.19
C LEU A 125 1.82 -3.75 -7.07
N LEU A 126 2.58 -2.67 -7.11
CA LEU A 126 2.50 -1.59 -6.11
C LEU A 126 1.07 -1.09 -5.87
N PRO A 127 0.26 -0.79 -6.92
CA PRO A 127 -1.02 -0.13 -6.75
C PRO A 127 -2.04 -0.95 -5.97
N VAL A 128 -1.99 -2.28 -6.04
CA VAL A 128 -2.98 -3.13 -5.39
C VAL A 128 -2.82 -3.07 -3.87
N TYR A 129 -1.59 -3.15 -3.36
CA TYR A 129 -1.35 -3.17 -1.91
C TYR A 129 -1.29 -1.77 -1.31
N THR A 130 -0.78 -0.79 -2.05
CA THR A 130 -0.87 0.62 -1.62
C THR A 130 -2.33 1.07 -1.55
N ALA A 131 -3.17 0.71 -2.52
CA ALA A 131 -4.60 1.04 -2.49
C ALA A 131 -5.32 0.34 -1.33
N LEU A 132 -5.06 -0.95 -1.11
CA LEU A 132 -5.73 -1.71 -0.05
C LEU A 132 -5.34 -1.19 1.35
N LEU A 133 -4.06 -0.84 1.57
CA LEU A 133 -3.62 -0.13 2.77
C LEU A 133 -4.24 1.27 2.86
N GLY A 134 -4.35 1.99 1.75
CA GLY A 134 -5.01 3.29 1.68
C GLY A 134 -6.47 3.24 2.10
N PHE A 135 -7.23 2.24 1.62
CA PHE A 135 -8.62 2.02 2.04
C PHE A 135 -8.73 1.70 3.52
N ALA A 136 -7.87 0.83 4.05
CA ALA A 136 -7.83 0.56 5.49
C ALA A 136 -7.45 1.81 6.30
N GLY A 137 -6.52 2.61 5.78
CA GLY A 137 -6.11 3.92 6.31
C GLY A 137 -7.29 4.88 6.40
N MET A 138 -8.02 5.06 5.31
CA MET A 138 -9.22 5.91 5.27
C MET A 138 -10.29 5.46 6.25
N ILE A 139 -10.52 4.14 6.39
CA ILE A 139 -11.48 3.61 7.37
C ILE A 139 -11.02 3.93 8.81
N LEU A 140 -9.75 3.70 9.14
CA LEU A 140 -9.18 4.05 10.45
C LEU A 140 -9.32 5.55 10.72
N THR A 141 -8.96 6.39 9.76
CA THR A 141 -9.08 7.85 9.86
C THR A 141 -10.53 8.29 10.02
N GLY A 142 -11.48 7.70 9.28
CA GLY A 142 -12.90 8.01 9.40
C GLY A 142 -13.48 7.64 10.77
N ILE A 143 -13.11 6.48 11.31
CA ILE A 143 -13.48 6.10 12.68
C ILE A 143 -12.80 7.02 13.72
N THR A 144 -11.54 7.38 13.51
CA THR A 144 -10.82 8.34 14.38
C THR A 144 -11.52 9.69 14.39
N ALA A 145 -11.91 10.20 13.22
CA ALA A 145 -12.69 11.43 13.08
C ALA A 145 -14.00 11.35 13.86
N GLY A 146 -14.76 10.27 13.62
CA GLY A 146 -16.04 10.05 14.29
C GLY A 146 -15.91 9.91 15.80
N LEU A 147 -14.82 9.33 16.32
CA LEU A 147 -14.58 9.26 17.77
C LEU A 147 -14.25 10.64 18.33
N PHE A 148 -13.31 11.35 17.71
CA PHE A 148 -12.85 12.64 18.22
C PHE A 148 -13.91 13.74 18.09
N SER A 149 -14.80 13.69 17.09
CA SER A 149 -15.93 14.61 16.98
C SER A 149 -16.90 14.53 18.16
N LEU A 150 -16.89 13.44 18.94
CA LEU A 150 -17.71 13.30 20.15
C LEU A 150 -17.14 14.05 21.36
N VAL A 151 -15.92 14.57 21.27
CA VAL A 151 -15.18 15.14 22.40
C VAL A 151 -14.56 16.50 22.06
N ASP A 152 -13.92 16.59 20.90
CA ASP A 152 -13.33 17.80 20.36
C ASP A 152 -13.07 17.67 18.85
N GLU A 153 -13.89 18.33 18.05
CA GLU A 153 -13.76 18.33 16.58
C GLU A 153 -12.47 19.05 16.13
N LEU A 154 -12.12 20.17 16.76
CA LEU A 154 -10.92 20.95 16.44
C LEU A 154 -9.63 20.16 16.72
N LEU A 155 -9.66 19.28 17.74
CA LEU A 155 -8.54 18.40 18.02
C LEU A 155 -8.24 17.47 16.84
N PHE A 156 -9.26 16.86 16.23
CA PHE A 156 -9.06 16.01 15.06
C PHE A 156 -8.51 16.80 13.87
N GLU A 157 -9.06 17.98 13.59
CA GLU A 157 -8.57 18.85 12.51
C GLU A 157 -7.10 19.23 12.71
N SER A 158 -6.69 19.52 13.95
CA SER A 158 -5.30 19.82 14.28
C SER A 158 -4.34 18.63 14.12
N LEU A 159 -4.85 17.39 14.24
CA LEU A 159 -4.06 16.16 14.11
C LEU A 159 -3.87 15.73 12.64
N MET A 160 -4.79 16.07 11.74
CA MET A 160 -4.76 15.58 10.36
C MET A 160 -3.52 15.98 9.55
N PRO A 161 -2.98 17.22 9.65
CA PRO A 161 -1.71 17.58 9.02
C PRO A 161 -0.53 16.70 9.45
N TRP A 162 -0.59 16.13 10.66
CA TRP A 162 0.40 15.19 11.16
C TRP A 162 0.09 13.77 10.70
N ILE A 163 -1.14 13.29 10.83
CA ILE A 163 -1.51 11.91 10.52
C ILE A 163 -1.44 11.60 9.03
N ALA A 164 -1.91 12.50 8.16
CA ALA A 164 -2.07 12.22 6.74
C ALA A 164 -0.74 11.93 6.01
N PRO A 165 0.36 12.68 6.20
CA PRO A 165 1.65 12.36 5.59
C PRO A 165 2.23 11.01 6.03
N TYR A 166 2.15 10.67 7.33
CA TYR A 166 2.62 9.38 7.84
C TYR A 166 1.75 8.23 7.32
N GLY A 167 0.43 8.43 7.23
CA GLY A 167 -0.49 7.47 6.63
C GLY A 167 -0.18 7.21 5.15
N ALA A 168 0.07 8.26 4.37
CA ALA A 168 0.48 8.15 2.97
C ALA A 168 1.83 7.42 2.82
N ALA A 169 2.80 7.75 3.67
CA ALA A 169 4.10 7.08 3.71
C ALA A 169 3.96 5.59 4.06
N LEU A 170 3.14 5.24 5.04
CA LEU A 170 2.82 3.84 5.40
C LEU A 170 2.18 3.11 4.21
N CYS A 171 1.26 3.74 3.49
CA CYS A 171 0.62 3.12 2.33
C CYS A 171 1.65 2.83 1.24
N LEU A 172 2.52 3.79 0.91
CA LEU A 172 3.55 3.64 -0.12
C LEU A 172 4.63 2.61 0.26
N ILE A 173 5.29 2.81 1.41
CA ILE A 173 6.41 1.97 1.86
C ILE A 173 5.89 0.59 2.27
N GLY A 174 4.80 0.55 3.05
CA GLY A 174 4.16 -0.69 3.45
C GLY A 174 3.63 -1.47 2.25
N GLY A 175 3.00 -0.78 1.28
CA GLY A 175 2.52 -1.40 0.06
C GLY A 175 3.66 -2.03 -0.76
N ALA A 176 4.76 -1.31 -0.94
CA ALA A 176 5.96 -1.83 -1.60
C ALA A 176 6.53 -3.04 -0.85
N HIS A 177 6.64 -2.98 0.47
CA HIS A 177 7.12 -4.10 1.29
C HIS A 177 6.21 -5.34 1.16
N LEU A 178 4.89 -5.15 1.10
CA LEU A 178 3.91 -6.21 0.89
C LEU A 178 3.95 -6.85 -0.51
N VAL A 179 4.51 -6.17 -1.52
CA VAL A 179 4.80 -6.80 -2.82
C VAL A 179 5.88 -7.87 -2.65
N PHE A 180 7.02 -7.50 -2.05
CA PHE A 180 8.17 -8.40 -1.87
C PHE A 180 7.86 -9.60 -0.98
N LEU A 181 7.02 -9.44 0.05
CA LEU A 181 6.62 -10.55 0.92
C LEU A 181 5.75 -11.60 0.24
N ARG A 182 5.08 -11.24 -0.87
CA ARG A 182 4.09 -12.09 -1.53
C ARG A 182 4.61 -12.85 -2.73
N GLU A 183 5.73 -12.42 -3.29
CA GLU A 183 6.45 -13.21 -4.30
C GLU A 183 6.69 -14.66 -3.82
N LYS A 184 6.70 -14.87 -2.49
CA LYS A 184 6.89 -16.18 -1.84
C LYS A 184 5.64 -16.79 -1.18
N SER A 185 4.45 -16.15 -1.23
CA SER A 185 3.28 -16.59 -0.46
C SER A 185 1.92 -16.23 -1.10
N THR A 186 1.00 -17.20 -1.15
CA THR A 186 -0.38 -17.04 -1.67
C THR A 186 -1.39 -16.57 -0.61
N THR A 187 -0.94 -16.12 0.56
CA THR A 187 -1.85 -15.80 1.67
C THR A 187 -2.77 -14.61 1.40
N PRO A 188 -4.03 -14.65 1.89
CA PRO A 188 -4.97 -13.53 1.78
C PRO A 188 -4.43 -12.25 2.44
N MET A 189 -4.83 -11.08 1.92
CA MET A 189 -4.33 -9.79 2.41
C MET A 189 -5.03 -9.23 3.63
N ALA A 190 -6.33 -9.50 3.77
CA ALA A 190 -7.10 -8.97 4.89
C ALA A 190 -6.47 -9.29 6.27
N PRO A 191 -5.94 -10.50 6.53
CA PRO A 191 -5.18 -10.82 7.75
C PRO A 191 -3.93 -9.96 7.98
N VAL A 192 -3.15 -9.70 6.94
CA VAL A 192 -1.92 -8.89 7.03
C VAL A 192 -2.25 -7.44 7.37
N ILE A 193 -3.27 -6.90 6.70
CA ILE A 193 -3.75 -5.54 6.94
C ILE A 193 -4.33 -5.42 8.34
N ALA A 194 -5.21 -6.34 8.75
CA ALA A 194 -5.77 -6.36 10.09
C ALA A 194 -4.67 -6.34 11.16
N ARG A 195 -3.58 -7.07 10.95
CA ARG A 195 -2.44 -7.11 11.86
C ARG A 195 -1.67 -5.79 11.94
N ILE A 196 -1.45 -5.12 10.81
CA ILE A 196 -0.83 -3.78 10.76
C ILE A 196 -1.70 -2.75 11.48
N PHE A 197 -3.02 -2.83 11.28
CA PHE A 197 -3.98 -1.86 11.79
C PHE A 197 -4.39 -2.10 13.24
N THR A 198 -4.28 -3.33 13.77
CA THR A 198 -4.63 -3.65 15.17
C THR A 198 -3.90 -2.75 16.19
N PRO A 199 -2.56 -2.61 16.18
CA PRO A 199 -1.87 -1.73 17.14
C PRO A 199 -2.19 -0.25 16.92
N LEU A 200 -2.37 0.19 15.67
CA LEU A 200 -2.77 1.57 15.35
C LEU A 200 -4.15 1.88 15.93
N PHE A 201 -5.11 0.97 15.74
CA PHE A 201 -6.46 1.13 16.25
C PHE A 201 -6.50 1.10 17.78
N LEU A 202 -5.70 0.24 18.41
CA LEU A 202 -5.56 0.22 19.87
C LEU A 202 -5.00 1.55 20.39
N PHE A 203 -3.99 2.11 19.73
CA PHE A 203 -3.45 3.42 20.07
C PHE A 203 -4.50 4.52 19.94
N THR A 204 -5.24 4.57 18.83
CA THR A 204 -6.36 5.52 18.64
C THR A 204 -7.38 5.40 19.77
N LEU A 205 -7.76 4.17 20.14
CA LEU A 205 -8.76 3.94 21.18
C LEU A 205 -8.29 4.37 22.56
N LEU A 206 -7.03 4.09 22.90
CA LEU A 206 -6.42 4.54 24.15
C LEU A 206 -6.28 6.06 24.20
N ALA A 207 -5.85 6.69 23.10
CA ALA A 207 -5.75 8.15 23.00
C ALA A 207 -7.12 8.81 23.19
N TYR A 208 -8.15 8.29 22.48
CA TYR A 208 -9.53 8.73 22.64
C TYR A 208 -10.00 8.63 24.10
N LEU A 209 -9.84 7.46 24.73
CA LEU A 209 -10.25 7.26 26.12
C LEU A 209 -9.48 8.18 27.08
N GLY A 210 -8.19 8.39 26.85
CA GLY A 210 -7.37 9.32 27.64
C GLY A 210 -7.91 10.76 27.56
N ILE A 211 -8.32 11.21 26.39
CA ILE A 211 -8.90 12.55 26.19
C ILE A 211 -10.29 12.65 26.86
N VAL A 212 -11.14 11.62 26.73
CA VAL A 212 -12.45 11.56 27.40
C VAL A 212 -12.27 11.69 28.91
N LEU A 213 -11.33 10.94 29.50
CA LEU A 213 -11.03 10.99 30.93
C LEU A 213 -10.47 12.36 31.34
N PHE A 214 -9.58 12.95 30.54
CA PHE A 214 -8.98 14.25 30.83
C PHE A 214 -10.01 15.40 30.78
N LYS A 215 -10.93 15.37 29.81
CA LYS A 215 -11.97 16.40 29.67
C LYS A 215 -13.16 16.19 30.60
N GLY A 216 -13.35 15.00 31.16
CA GLY A 216 -14.49 14.68 32.03
C GLY A 216 -15.86 14.74 31.32
N ILE A 217 -15.87 14.69 29.99
CA ILE A 217 -17.10 14.72 29.19
C ILE A 217 -17.67 13.30 29.12
N ASN A 218 -19.00 13.18 29.21
CA ASN A 218 -19.69 11.93 28.95
C ASN A 218 -20.17 11.88 27.48
N PRO A 219 -19.44 11.20 26.56
CA PRO A 219 -19.80 11.16 25.14
C PRO A 219 -21.05 10.32 24.86
N PHE A 220 -21.53 9.52 25.82
CA PHE A 220 -22.54 8.47 25.62
C PHE A 220 -24.00 8.97 25.65
N ILE A 221 -24.20 10.28 25.58
CA ILE A 221 -25.53 10.89 25.72
C ILE A 221 -26.27 10.95 24.37
N ASP A 222 -25.55 11.26 23.28
CA ASP A 222 -26.16 11.52 21.97
C ASP A 222 -26.39 10.25 21.12
N ARG A 223 -27.33 10.31 20.19
CA ARG A 223 -27.64 9.25 19.23
C ARG A 223 -26.51 9.03 18.22
N ASN A 224 -25.83 10.10 17.79
CA ASN A 224 -24.73 10.00 16.83
C ASN A 224 -23.54 9.20 17.40
N THR A 225 -23.37 9.25 18.72
CA THR A 225 -22.36 8.49 19.47
C THR A 225 -22.47 6.98 19.26
N LEU A 226 -23.68 6.43 19.29
CA LEU A 226 -23.90 4.98 19.13
C LEU A 226 -23.45 4.49 17.75
N MET A 227 -23.69 5.28 16.70
CA MET A 227 -23.33 4.88 15.33
C MET A 227 -21.81 4.73 15.20
N VAL A 228 -21.05 5.66 15.76
CA VAL A 228 -19.59 5.63 15.74
C VAL A 228 -19.06 4.44 16.53
N PHE A 229 -19.55 4.19 17.74
CA PHE A 229 -19.10 3.05 18.55
C PHE A 229 -19.47 1.70 17.93
N ASN A 230 -20.64 1.58 17.31
CA ASN A 230 -21.04 0.37 16.60
C ASN A 230 -20.12 0.10 15.39
N ALA A 231 -19.83 1.14 14.60
CA ALA A 231 -18.92 1.03 13.46
C ALA A 231 -17.49 0.67 13.92
N MET A 232 -17.03 1.27 15.01
CA MET A 232 -15.76 0.96 15.67
C MET A 232 -15.72 -0.51 16.12
N LEU A 233 -16.75 -1.00 16.81
CA LEU A 233 -16.79 -2.39 17.30
C LEU A 233 -16.85 -3.40 16.15
N LEU A 234 -17.60 -3.11 15.09
CA LEU A 234 -17.63 -3.92 13.88
C LEU A 234 -16.25 -3.99 13.23
N LEU A 235 -15.53 -2.87 13.18
CA LEU A 235 -14.16 -2.84 12.66
C LEU A 235 -13.18 -3.64 13.55
N ILE A 236 -13.27 -3.51 14.88
CA ILE A 236 -12.51 -4.34 15.83
C ILE A 236 -12.78 -5.83 15.57
N LEU A 237 -14.06 -6.19 15.41
CA LEU A 237 -14.46 -7.57 15.14
C LEU A 237 -13.92 -8.07 13.79
N ALA A 238 -14.01 -7.26 12.73
CA ALA A 238 -13.46 -7.60 11.43
C ALA A 238 -11.94 -7.83 11.50
N MET A 239 -11.19 -6.92 12.12
CA MET A 239 -9.75 -7.07 12.32
C MET A 239 -9.40 -8.32 13.13
N THR A 240 -10.19 -8.62 14.16
CA THR A 240 -10.03 -9.82 14.99
C THR A 240 -10.22 -11.09 14.14
N VAL A 241 -11.33 -11.18 13.42
CA VAL A 241 -11.68 -12.34 12.58
C VAL A 241 -10.62 -12.57 11.51
N PHE A 242 -10.16 -11.52 10.82
CA PHE A 242 -9.11 -11.64 9.81
C PHE A 242 -7.77 -12.03 10.42
N SER A 243 -7.42 -11.51 11.60
CA SER A 243 -6.19 -11.88 12.31
C SER A 243 -6.17 -13.34 12.79
N ILE A 244 -7.35 -13.92 13.08
CA ILE A 244 -7.49 -15.34 13.47
C ILE A 244 -7.27 -16.28 12.28
N ARG A 245 -7.72 -15.89 11.08
CA ARG A 245 -7.72 -16.75 9.89
C ARG A 245 -6.31 -17.21 9.52
N GLU A 246 -5.37 -16.28 9.44
CA GLU A 246 -4.03 -16.46 8.86
C GLU A 246 -2.92 -16.21 9.90
N ARG A 247 -3.05 -16.87 11.05
CA ARG A 247 -2.19 -16.64 12.21
C ARG A 247 -0.74 -17.10 12.03
N ASN A 248 -0.54 -18.17 11.25
CA ASN A 248 0.75 -18.83 11.02
C ASN A 248 1.76 -17.99 10.21
N LEU A 249 1.33 -16.86 9.65
CA LEU A 249 2.17 -16.00 8.81
C LEU A 249 3.33 -15.32 9.55
N PHE A 250 3.28 -15.22 10.89
CA PHE A 250 4.21 -14.37 11.62
C PHE A 250 4.65 -14.99 12.95
N LYS A 251 5.97 -14.92 13.23
CA LYS A 251 6.63 -15.57 14.38
C LYS A 251 6.09 -15.20 15.76
N ASN A 252 5.57 -13.98 15.94
CA ASN A 252 5.22 -13.47 17.28
C ASN A 252 3.71 -13.45 17.52
N GLU A 253 3.11 -14.63 17.69
CA GLU A 253 1.66 -14.77 17.84
C GLU A 253 1.15 -14.29 19.21
N LYS A 254 1.99 -14.32 20.26
CA LYS A 254 1.61 -13.92 21.62
C LYS A 254 1.33 -12.43 21.71
N ILE A 255 2.19 -11.57 21.14
CA ILE A 255 1.96 -10.12 21.13
C ILE A 255 0.65 -9.78 20.42
N GLN A 256 0.38 -10.43 19.28
CA GLN A 256 -0.86 -10.18 18.55
C GLN A 256 -2.09 -10.59 19.38
N ASP A 257 -2.02 -11.72 20.08
CA ASP A 257 -3.12 -12.15 20.94
C ASP A 257 -3.35 -11.16 22.10
N ILE A 258 -2.30 -10.58 22.68
CA ILE A 258 -2.41 -9.53 23.71
C ILE A 258 -3.07 -8.28 23.13
N LEU A 259 -2.58 -7.78 21.98
CA LEU A 259 -3.15 -6.59 21.32
C LEU A 259 -4.65 -6.77 21.02
N LEU A 260 -5.03 -7.92 20.46
CA LEU A 260 -6.44 -8.24 20.19
C LEU A 260 -7.26 -8.37 21.46
N THR A 261 -6.70 -8.96 22.53
CA THR A 261 -7.37 -9.07 23.84
C THR A 261 -7.67 -7.68 24.40
N THR A 262 -6.68 -6.80 24.45
CA THR A 262 -6.85 -5.44 24.95
C THR A 262 -7.84 -4.67 24.08
N LEU A 263 -7.73 -4.78 22.76
CA LEU A 263 -8.60 -4.07 21.84
C LEU A 263 -10.07 -4.52 21.94
N LEU A 264 -10.32 -5.83 22.00
CA LEU A 264 -11.68 -6.36 22.22
C LEU A 264 -12.23 -5.98 23.60
N ALA A 265 -11.40 -6.04 24.64
CA ALA A 265 -11.84 -5.67 25.99
C ALA A 265 -12.26 -4.20 26.07
N LEU A 266 -11.46 -3.28 25.51
CA LEU A 266 -11.80 -1.86 25.46
C LEU A 266 -13.02 -1.59 24.57
N GLY A 267 -13.09 -2.24 23.39
CA GLY A 267 -14.25 -2.12 22.50
C GLY A 267 -15.54 -2.59 23.17
N LEU A 268 -15.51 -3.73 23.85
CA LEU A 268 -16.65 -4.24 24.62
C LEU A 268 -17.03 -3.35 25.78
N LEU A 269 -16.05 -2.79 26.50
CA LEU A 269 -16.32 -1.85 27.58
C LEU A 269 -17.11 -0.64 27.05
N LEU A 270 -16.65 -0.04 25.96
CA LEU A 270 -17.35 1.10 25.34
C LEU A 270 -18.74 0.71 24.82
N ASP A 271 -18.86 -0.47 24.24
CA ASP A 271 -20.14 -0.99 23.75
C ASP A 271 -21.14 -1.26 24.89
N LEU A 272 -20.69 -1.80 26.02
CA LEU A 272 -21.55 -1.99 27.20
C LEU A 272 -22.05 -0.65 27.76
N ILE A 273 -21.22 0.39 27.75
CA ILE A 273 -21.65 1.74 28.11
C ILE A 273 -22.69 2.24 27.10
N ALA A 274 -22.45 2.08 25.80
CA ALA A 274 -23.41 2.47 24.76
C ALA A 274 -24.74 1.71 24.86
N LEU A 275 -24.70 0.40 25.11
CA LEU A 275 -25.87 -0.46 25.35
C LEU A 275 -26.67 0.02 26.56
N SER A 276 -26.01 0.40 27.65
CA SER A 276 -26.69 0.93 28.83
C SER A 276 -27.50 2.20 28.52
N ALA A 277 -26.96 3.08 27.67
CA ALA A 277 -27.65 4.29 27.21
C ALA A 277 -28.87 3.97 26.33
N ILE A 278 -28.77 2.97 25.45
CA ILE A 278 -29.92 2.48 24.66
C ILE A 278 -31.01 1.95 25.57
N LEU A 279 -30.65 1.11 26.55
CA LEU A 279 -31.61 0.47 27.44
C LEU A 279 -32.36 1.51 28.29
N PHE A 280 -31.65 2.51 28.82
CA PHE A 280 -32.26 3.64 29.52
C PHE A 280 -33.24 4.41 28.63
N ARG A 281 -32.86 4.69 27.38
CA ARG A 281 -33.70 5.39 26.40
C ARG A 281 -34.95 4.56 26.03
N LEU A 282 -34.81 3.26 25.92
CA LEU A 282 -35.89 2.34 25.58
C LEU A 282 -36.90 2.23 26.74
N GLY A 283 -36.43 2.28 27.99
CA GLY A 283 -37.29 2.36 29.17
C GLY A 283 -38.00 3.70 29.37
N SER A 284 -37.37 4.82 29.00
CA SER A 284 -37.90 6.17 29.21
C SER A 284 -38.77 6.71 28.06
N TYR A 285 -38.40 6.44 26.81
CA TYR A 285 -39.08 6.97 25.62
C TYR A 285 -39.88 5.90 24.85
N GLY A 286 -40.10 4.73 25.46
CA GLY A 286 -40.86 3.63 24.89
C GLY A 286 -40.13 2.81 23.80
N LEU A 287 -40.77 1.70 23.45
CA LEU A 287 -40.32 0.77 22.41
C LEU A 287 -40.55 1.37 21.03
N SER A 288 -39.51 1.38 20.18
CA SER A 288 -39.66 1.72 18.76
C SER A 288 -38.95 0.68 17.88
N PRO A 289 -39.46 0.42 16.66
CA PRO A 289 -38.87 -0.56 15.76
C PRO A 289 -37.39 -0.28 15.49
N ASN A 290 -37.00 0.98 15.25
CA ASN A 290 -35.59 1.27 15.01
C ASN A 290 -34.69 0.98 16.25
N ARG A 291 -35.18 1.26 17.46
CA ARG A 291 -34.39 1.07 18.69
C ARG A 291 -34.17 -0.40 19.03
N ILE A 292 -35.19 -1.24 18.84
CA ILE A 292 -35.07 -2.69 19.09
C ILE A 292 -34.13 -3.33 18.06
N ALA A 293 -34.19 -2.91 16.80
CA ALA A 293 -33.30 -3.40 15.76
C ALA A 293 -31.82 -3.07 16.07
N ILE A 294 -31.54 -1.82 16.46
CA ILE A 294 -30.19 -1.39 16.85
C ILE A 294 -29.71 -2.13 18.11
N LEU A 295 -30.57 -2.27 19.13
CA LEU A 295 -30.24 -2.98 20.36
C LEU A 295 -29.88 -4.46 20.09
N GLY A 296 -30.67 -5.15 19.27
CA GLY A 296 -30.40 -6.54 18.95
C GLY A 296 -29.12 -6.73 18.11
N LEU A 297 -28.86 -5.84 17.14
CA LEU A 297 -27.59 -5.87 16.40
C LEU A 297 -26.39 -5.66 17.34
N ASN A 298 -26.47 -4.71 18.26
CA ASN A 298 -25.40 -4.46 19.22
C ASN A 298 -25.17 -5.65 20.14
N LEU A 299 -26.23 -6.24 20.70
CA LEU A 299 -26.11 -7.44 21.54
C LEU A 299 -25.46 -8.62 20.79
N LEU A 300 -25.73 -8.76 19.49
CA LEU A 300 -25.11 -9.80 18.66
C LEU A 300 -23.61 -9.55 18.43
N ILE A 301 -23.23 -8.31 18.11
CA ILE A 301 -21.82 -7.94 17.94
C ILE A 301 -21.08 -8.07 19.27
N ALA A 302 -21.65 -7.57 20.36
CA ALA A 302 -21.14 -7.69 21.72
C ALA A 302 -20.95 -9.14 22.13
N GLY A 303 -21.95 -10.00 21.89
CA GLY A 303 -21.87 -11.43 22.18
C GLY A 303 -20.75 -12.11 21.39
N HIS A 304 -20.59 -11.77 20.11
CA HIS A 304 -19.51 -12.31 19.28
C HIS A 304 -18.14 -11.88 19.79
N ALA A 305 -17.96 -10.58 20.04
CA ALA A 305 -16.73 -10.01 20.55
C ALA A 305 -16.37 -10.58 21.94
N ALA A 306 -17.33 -10.68 22.87
CA ALA A 306 -17.12 -11.27 24.19
C ALA A 306 -16.74 -12.75 24.12
N GLY A 307 -17.38 -13.49 23.21
CA GLY A 307 -17.05 -14.87 22.94
C GLY A 307 -15.63 -15.05 22.40
N LEU A 308 -15.22 -14.22 21.43
CA LEU A 308 -13.86 -14.23 20.88
C LEU A 308 -12.83 -13.82 21.94
N LEU A 309 -13.12 -12.80 22.75
CA LEU A 309 -12.29 -12.37 23.87
C LEU A 309 -12.03 -13.54 24.83
N ASN A 310 -13.08 -14.25 25.25
CA ASN A 310 -12.95 -15.43 26.12
C ASN A 310 -12.15 -16.57 25.46
N ASP A 311 -12.26 -16.74 24.13
CA ASP A 311 -11.49 -17.77 23.43
C ASP A 311 -10.01 -17.38 23.27
N ILE A 312 -9.69 -16.11 23.04
CA ILE A 312 -8.31 -15.61 23.00
C ILE A 312 -7.67 -15.70 24.39
N ILE A 313 -8.36 -15.24 25.45
CA ILE A 313 -7.86 -15.34 26.83
C ILE A 313 -7.63 -16.80 27.21
N GLY A 314 -8.59 -17.69 26.94
CA GLY A 314 -8.44 -19.12 27.21
C GLY A 314 -7.27 -19.75 26.46
N LYS A 315 -6.96 -19.25 25.25
CA LYS A 315 -5.80 -19.68 24.47
C LYS A 315 -4.48 -19.16 25.04
N ILE A 316 -4.40 -17.89 25.46
CA ILE A 316 -3.22 -17.34 26.15
C ILE A 316 -2.93 -18.14 27.43
N GLN A 317 -3.98 -18.58 28.14
CA GLN A 317 -3.89 -19.42 29.33
C GLN A 317 -3.61 -20.92 29.03
N GLY A 318 -3.48 -21.32 27.77
CA GLY A 318 -3.26 -22.72 27.37
C GLY A 318 -4.49 -23.64 27.50
N LYS A 319 -5.67 -23.10 27.82
CA LYS A 319 -6.93 -23.85 28.02
C LYS A 319 -7.71 -24.13 26.73
N LYS A 320 -7.51 -23.32 25.68
CA LYS A 320 -8.23 -23.42 24.40
C LYS A 320 -7.28 -23.40 23.21
N GLY A 321 -7.56 -24.23 22.20
CA GLY A 321 -6.85 -24.22 20.92
C GLY A 321 -7.46 -23.27 19.87
N LEU A 322 -6.72 -23.00 18.78
CA LEU A 322 -7.13 -22.15 17.65
C LEU A 322 -8.48 -22.56 17.02
N HIS A 323 -8.80 -23.85 17.05
CA HIS A 323 -10.08 -24.37 16.56
C HIS A 323 -11.29 -23.72 17.24
N HIS A 324 -11.21 -23.37 18.53
CA HIS A 324 -12.31 -22.72 19.25
C HIS A 324 -12.66 -21.35 18.65
N LEU A 325 -11.62 -20.54 18.37
CA LEU A 325 -11.78 -19.23 17.75
C LEU A 325 -12.43 -19.36 16.36
N ARG A 326 -11.90 -20.25 15.51
CA ARG A 326 -12.41 -20.49 14.16
C ARG A 326 -13.85 -21.01 14.18
N SER A 327 -14.15 -21.96 15.05
CA SER A 327 -15.50 -22.52 15.24
C SER A 327 -16.49 -21.45 15.70
N ARG A 328 -16.08 -20.57 16.62
CA ARG A 328 -16.94 -19.46 17.07
C ARG A 328 -17.24 -18.50 15.93
N THR A 329 -16.23 -18.06 15.19
CA THR A 329 -16.42 -17.19 14.02
C THR A 329 -17.36 -17.83 13.00
N GLY A 330 -17.20 -19.13 12.71
CA GLY A 330 -18.08 -19.86 11.80
C GLY A 330 -19.53 -19.94 12.30
N ARG A 331 -19.75 -20.26 13.58
CA ARG A 331 -21.10 -20.34 14.17
C ARG A 331 -21.82 -19.00 14.22
N TYR A 332 -21.09 -17.92 14.49
CA TYR A 332 -21.69 -16.58 14.52
C TYR A 332 -22.19 -16.12 13.16
N LEU A 333 -21.66 -16.64 12.05
CA LEU A 333 -22.23 -16.38 10.72
C LEU A 333 -23.68 -16.87 10.62
N THR A 334 -23.97 -18.06 11.14
CA THR A 334 -25.34 -18.58 11.22
C THR A 334 -26.23 -17.74 12.13
N VAL A 335 -25.68 -17.24 13.25
CA VAL A 335 -26.41 -16.34 14.15
C VAL A 335 -26.77 -15.02 13.46
N TYR A 336 -25.83 -14.42 12.73
CA TYR A 336 -26.09 -13.21 11.95
C TYR A 336 -27.10 -13.43 10.83
N ALA A 337 -27.02 -14.57 10.13
CA ALA A 337 -28.00 -14.93 9.11
C ALA A 337 -29.40 -15.13 9.72
N GLY A 338 -29.49 -15.78 10.88
CA GLY A 338 -30.75 -15.94 11.62
C GLY A 338 -31.34 -14.60 12.05
N TRP A 339 -30.51 -13.68 12.54
CA TRP A 339 -30.95 -12.32 12.87
C TRP A 339 -31.42 -11.54 11.65
N ALA A 340 -30.70 -11.62 10.53
CA ALA A 340 -31.10 -10.98 9.29
C ALA A 340 -32.43 -11.54 8.77
N ALA A 341 -32.60 -12.87 8.81
CA ALA A 341 -33.87 -13.52 8.45
C ALA A 341 -35.01 -13.07 9.37
N PHE A 342 -34.78 -13.00 10.69
CA PHE A 342 -35.75 -12.44 11.63
C PHE A 342 -36.14 -10.99 11.26
N MET A 343 -35.15 -10.14 10.96
CA MET A 343 -35.36 -8.74 10.58
C MET A 343 -36.13 -8.57 9.27
N VAL A 344 -35.97 -9.49 8.33
CA VAL A 344 -36.65 -9.42 7.03
C VAL A 344 -38.05 -10.00 7.09
N PHE A 345 -38.24 -11.16 7.74
CA PHE A 345 -39.49 -11.92 7.65
C PHE A 345 -40.43 -11.72 8.84
N ILE A 346 -39.89 -11.66 10.06
CA ILE A 346 -40.70 -11.67 11.29
C ILE A 346 -40.89 -10.25 11.80
N TYR A 347 -39.83 -9.44 11.75
CA TYR A 347 -39.81 -8.10 12.32
C TYR A 347 -40.86 -7.15 11.72
N PRO A 348 -41.05 -7.08 10.38
CA PRO A 348 -42.07 -6.21 9.81
C PRO A 348 -43.49 -6.63 10.23
N LEU A 349 -43.74 -7.92 10.45
CA LEU A 349 -45.04 -8.42 10.91
C LEU A 349 -45.35 -7.95 12.34
N LEU A 350 -44.35 -7.95 13.22
CA LEU A 350 -44.50 -7.47 14.60
C LEU A 350 -44.84 -5.97 14.68
N PHE A 351 -44.37 -5.18 13.72
CA PHE A 351 -44.60 -3.73 13.64
C PHE A 351 -45.59 -3.31 12.54
N ARG A 352 -46.29 -4.25 11.93
CA ARG A 352 -47.31 -4.00 10.89
C ARG A 352 -46.78 -3.20 9.68
N PHE A 353 -45.55 -3.49 9.24
CA PHE A 353 -44.86 -2.80 8.15
C PHE A 353 -44.65 -1.29 8.38
N GLN A 354 -44.76 -0.82 9.63
CA GLN A 354 -44.28 0.47 10.09
C GLN A 354 -42.84 0.33 10.57
#